data_AF-A8TLM9-F1
#
_entry.id   AF-A8TLM9-F1
#
_cell.length_a   1.000
_cell.length_b   1.000
_cell.length_c   1.000
_cell.angle_alpha   90.00
_cell.angle_beta   90.00
_cell.angle_gamma   90.00
#
_symmetry.space_group_name_H-M   'P 1'
#
loop_
_entity.id
_entity.type
_entity.pdbx_description
1 polymer ?
#
loop_
_entity_poly.entity_id
_entity_poly.type
_entity_poly.pdbx_seq_one_letter_code
_entity_poly.pdbx_strand_id
1 'polypeptide(L)'
;MDAIDRRILSIGQGGGALPTVSVNQMIAMLDTHGRAVRDARADHLTIRGPIWQSVETISRHLQTCFCPLVLERFDRLLPTSDRTFAQRDADEASLIDYAEAVAAVYAWEAAVGKHVLLRSEIRKRLQSVSAACLARIDAHLSIADEADIPDFRQLAREILRAEVAEWVLSLAGAPEHSTKILQRASRAARQSVAWAGRVFERFRTDPDEFSHFDAVATLAAVDELLVVILRVHDSDRMERASGSHPFVLTIGEQALQEFVTGLEHMTARYLEIAEDHLLASGAAGAFVLSVLQVLQRILRLDHVLLPVVSVVGIEMSHRATVARMAEMRAKLQASLGTHKAPPDALKRLGILDTALSSVEKETDETVGAT
;
A
#
# COMPACT_ATOMS: atom_id res chain seq x y z
N MET A 1 -42.85 -12.25 -5.43
CA MET A 1 -41.53 -11.82 -4.92
C MET A 1 -40.82 -13.06 -4.41
N ASP A 2 -39.72 -13.42 -5.06
CA ASP A 2 -39.00 -14.65 -4.79
C ASP A 2 -38.28 -14.60 -3.41
N ALA A 3 -37.87 -15.74 -2.87
CA ALA A 3 -37.03 -15.82 -1.68
C ALA A 3 -35.70 -15.07 -1.87
N ILE A 4 -35.14 -15.09 -3.08
CA ILE A 4 -33.92 -14.35 -3.45
C ILE A 4 -34.16 -12.83 -3.34
N ASP A 5 -35.25 -12.31 -3.91
CA ASP A 5 -35.60 -10.89 -3.84
C ASP A 5 -35.69 -10.41 -2.38
N ARG A 6 -36.43 -11.15 -1.54
CA ARG A 6 -36.58 -10.81 -0.11
C ARG A 6 -35.23 -10.76 0.61
N ARG A 7 -34.33 -11.68 0.27
CA ARG A 7 -33.03 -11.75 0.92
C ARG A 7 -32.12 -10.61 0.45
N ILE A 8 -32.08 -10.31 -0.85
CA ILE A 8 -31.38 -9.13 -1.39
C ILE A 8 -31.86 -7.86 -0.68
N LEU A 9 -33.17 -7.67 -0.57
CA LEU A 9 -33.77 -6.49 0.05
C LEU A 9 -33.42 -6.35 1.54
N SER A 10 -33.15 -7.44 2.25
CA SER A 10 -32.77 -7.38 3.67
C SER A 10 -31.34 -6.90 3.92
N ILE A 11 -30.44 -7.03 2.93
CA ILE A 11 -29.03 -6.69 3.09
C ILE A 11 -28.84 -5.18 2.86
N GLY A 12 -28.26 -4.48 3.84
CA GLY A 12 -27.97 -3.04 3.76
C GLY A 12 -29.04 -2.10 4.33
N GLN A 13 -30.15 -2.63 4.86
CA GLN A 13 -31.20 -1.80 5.48
C GLN A 13 -30.83 -1.23 6.87
N GLY A 14 -29.83 -1.83 7.55
CA GLY A 14 -29.44 -1.47 8.92
C GLY A 14 -28.55 -0.23 9.06
N GLY A 15 -28.12 0.40 7.95
CA GLY A 15 -27.32 1.63 7.99
C GLY A 15 -25.92 1.52 8.62
N GLY A 16 -25.33 0.32 8.66
CA GLY A 16 -24.03 0.06 9.30
C GLY A 16 -23.08 -0.80 8.46
N ALA A 17 -21.90 -1.09 9.00
CA ALA A 17 -20.91 -1.98 8.38
C ALA A 17 -21.55 -3.29 7.94
N LEU A 18 -21.23 -3.75 6.73
CA LEU A 18 -21.70 -5.06 6.29
C LEU A 18 -20.72 -6.13 6.75
N PRO A 19 -21.19 -7.21 7.39
CA PRO A 19 -20.34 -8.37 7.62
C PRO A 19 -19.87 -8.99 6.31
N THR A 20 -18.67 -9.56 6.30
CA THR A 20 -18.11 -10.26 5.12
C THR A 20 -19.10 -11.27 4.54
N VAL A 21 -19.77 -12.04 5.40
CA VAL A 21 -20.79 -13.03 5.00
C VAL A 21 -21.96 -12.39 4.26
N SER A 22 -22.42 -11.22 4.69
CA SER A 22 -23.54 -10.50 4.06
C SER A 22 -23.16 -9.96 2.68
N VAL A 23 -21.92 -9.48 2.53
CA VAL A 23 -21.40 -9.01 1.24
C VAL A 23 -21.31 -10.17 0.23
N ASN A 24 -20.70 -11.28 0.65
CA ASN A 24 -20.56 -12.48 -0.20
C ASN A 24 -21.91 -13.08 -0.58
N GLN A 25 -22.86 -13.09 0.36
CA GLN A 25 -24.24 -13.48 0.09
C GLN A 25 -24.88 -12.58 -0.97
N MET A 26 -24.72 -11.25 -0.88
CA MET A 26 -25.25 -10.33 -1.87
C MET A 26 -24.66 -10.59 -3.26
N ILE A 27 -23.34 -10.75 -3.37
CA ILE A 27 -22.64 -11.04 -4.63
C ILE A 27 -23.23 -12.28 -5.30
N ALA A 28 -23.35 -13.39 -4.56
CA ALA A 28 -23.87 -14.65 -5.08
C ALA A 28 -25.35 -14.54 -5.52
N MET A 29 -26.16 -13.79 -4.78
CA MET A 29 -27.57 -13.57 -5.11
C MET A 29 -27.74 -12.67 -6.33
N LEU A 30 -26.93 -11.62 -6.48
CA LEU A 30 -26.92 -10.79 -7.68
C LEU A 30 -26.52 -11.59 -8.92
N ASP A 31 -25.49 -12.44 -8.83
CA ASP A 31 -25.12 -13.29 -9.96
C ASP A 31 -26.24 -14.27 -10.34
N THR A 32 -26.83 -14.96 -9.35
CA THR A 32 -27.94 -15.90 -9.57
C THR A 32 -29.14 -15.20 -10.22
N HIS A 33 -29.53 -14.03 -9.68
CA HIS A 33 -30.62 -13.24 -10.24
C HIS A 33 -30.29 -12.73 -11.65
N GLY A 34 -29.07 -12.25 -11.88
CA GLY A 34 -28.62 -11.77 -13.19
C GLY A 34 -28.63 -12.88 -14.26
N ARG A 35 -28.29 -14.12 -13.90
CA ARG A 35 -28.44 -15.30 -14.77
C ARG A 35 -29.91 -15.57 -15.11
N ALA A 36 -30.77 -15.63 -14.10
CA ALA A 36 -32.22 -15.85 -14.31
C ALA A 36 -32.86 -14.81 -15.25
N VAL A 37 -32.47 -13.53 -15.12
CA VAL A 37 -32.95 -12.46 -16.02
C VAL A 37 -32.45 -12.64 -17.46
N ARG A 38 -31.21 -13.08 -17.66
CA ARG A 38 -30.65 -13.35 -19.00
C ARG A 38 -31.35 -14.52 -19.68
N ASP A 39 -31.55 -15.62 -18.95
CA ASP A 39 -32.22 -16.81 -19.47
C ASP A 39 -33.67 -16.47 -19.87
N ALA A 40 -34.39 -15.74 -19.00
CA ALA A 40 -35.76 -15.29 -19.31
C ALA A 40 -35.85 -14.31 -20.49
N ARG A 41 -34.79 -13.54 -20.78
CA ARG A 41 -34.72 -12.70 -21.98
C ARG A 41 -34.57 -13.52 -23.26
N ALA A 42 -33.77 -14.58 -23.21
CA ALA A 42 -33.54 -15.48 -24.33
C ALA A 42 -34.80 -16.27 -24.70
N ASP A 43 -35.62 -16.65 -23.71
CA ASP A 43 -36.77 -17.54 -23.92
C ASP A 43 -38.02 -16.88 -24.54
N HIS A 44 -38.02 -15.56 -24.79
CA HIS A 44 -39.02 -14.78 -25.53
C HIS A 44 -40.53 -14.91 -25.15
N LEU A 45 -40.92 -15.78 -24.23
CA LEU A 45 -42.32 -16.10 -23.90
C LEU A 45 -42.68 -15.68 -22.47
N THR A 46 -43.71 -14.83 -22.39
CA THR A 46 -44.67 -14.60 -21.28
C THR A 46 -44.21 -14.23 -19.85
N ILE A 47 -42.95 -14.40 -19.44
CA ILE A 47 -42.49 -14.11 -18.06
C ILE A 47 -41.89 -12.69 -17.92
N ARG A 48 -42.32 -11.74 -18.76
CA ARG A 48 -41.79 -10.37 -18.69
C ARG A 48 -42.26 -9.62 -17.43
N GLY A 49 -43.55 -9.69 -17.09
CA GLY A 49 -44.14 -8.87 -16.01
C GLY A 49 -43.47 -9.07 -14.63
N PRO A 50 -43.42 -10.31 -14.08
CA PRO A 50 -42.89 -10.55 -12.74
C PRO A 50 -41.38 -10.30 -12.62
N ILE A 51 -40.61 -10.66 -13.66
CA ILE A 51 -39.15 -10.47 -13.67
C ILE A 51 -38.80 -8.99 -13.74
N TRP A 52 -39.53 -8.19 -14.53
CA TRP A 52 -39.31 -6.75 -14.58
C TRP A 52 -39.66 -6.05 -13.27
N GLN A 53 -40.71 -6.49 -12.57
CA GLN A 53 -41.02 -5.99 -11.22
C GLN A 53 -39.92 -6.31 -10.21
N SER A 54 -39.36 -7.53 -10.26
CA SER A 54 -38.22 -7.89 -9.41
C SER A 54 -36.99 -7.05 -9.73
N VAL A 55 -36.63 -6.93 -11.02
CA VAL A 55 -35.55 -6.06 -11.50
C VAL A 55 -35.70 -4.63 -10.99
N GLU A 56 -36.89 -4.03 -11.10
CA GLU A 56 -37.14 -2.66 -10.66
C GLU A 56 -36.98 -2.53 -9.13
N THR A 57 -37.49 -3.52 -8.39
CA THR A 57 -37.42 -3.55 -6.92
C THR A 57 -35.98 -3.69 -6.43
N ILE A 58 -35.21 -4.60 -7.01
CA ILE A 58 -33.78 -4.79 -6.71
C ILE A 58 -32.98 -3.57 -7.15
N SER A 59 -33.23 -3.04 -8.35
CA SER A 59 -32.56 -1.81 -8.83
C SER A 59 -32.76 -0.66 -7.84
N ARG A 60 -33.99 -0.45 -7.38
CA ARG A 60 -34.31 0.59 -6.40
C ARG A 60 -33.53 0.39 -5.11
N HIS A 61 -33.52 -0.83 -4.57
CA HIS A 61 -32.76 -1.16 -3.36
C HIS A 61 -31.25 -0.97 -3.51
N LEU A 62 -30.69 -1.40 -4.63
CA LEU A 62 -29.28 -1.20 -4.92
C LEU A 62 -28.95 0.30 -4.97
N GLN A 63 -29.81 1.11 -5.60
CA GLN A 63 -29.63 2.56 -5.72
C GLN A 63 -29.74 3.29 -4.38
N THR A 64 -30.73 2.95 -3.56
CA THR A 64 -31.05 3.75 -2.36
C THR A 64 -30.41 3.24 -1.09
N CYS A 65 -30.01 1.97 -1.04
CA CYS A 65 -29.55 1.32 0.18
C CYS A 65 -28.15 0.72 0.01
N PHE A 66 -28.01 -0.26 -0.89
CA PHE A 66 -26.79 -1.06 -0.94
C PHE A 66 -25.58 -0.32 -1.52
N CYS A 67 -25.69 0.28 -2.70
CA CYS A 67 -24.56 0.97 -3.33
C CYS A 67 -24.07 2.18 -2.54
N PRO A 68 -24.93 3.06 -1.99
CA PRO A 68 -24.47 4.15 -1.12
C PRO A 68 -23.67 3.63 0.07
N LEU A 69 -24.16 2.58 0.74
CA LEU A 69 -23.48 1.98 1.89
C LEU A 69 -22.14 1.37 1.49
N VAL A 70 -22.10 0.56 0.43
CA VAL A 70 -20.86 -0.07 -0.06
C VAL A 70 -19.83 1.00 -0.43
N LEU A 71 -20.23 2.05 -1.16
CA LEU A 71 -19.32 3.12 -1.57
C LEU A 71 -18.84 3.98 -0.40
N GLU A 72 -19.69 4.24 0.59
CA GLU A 72 -19.31 4.94 1.81
C GLU A 72 -18.29 4.13 2.63
N ARG A 73 -18.54 2.84 2.83
CA ARG A 73 -17.62 1.96 3.59
C ARG A 73 -16.32 1.75 2.81
N PHE A 74 -16.38 1.58 1.50
CA PHE A 74 -15.22 1.53 0.64
C PHE A 74 -14.34 2.78 0.79
N ASP A 75 -14.91 3.99 0.65
CA ASP A 75 -14.16 5.24 0.81
C ASP A 75 -13.62 5.44 2.24
N ARG A 76 -14.32 4.92 3.26
CA ARG A 76 -13.87 4.97 4.66
C ARG A 76 -12.70 4.03 4.95
N LEU A 77 -12.66 2.86 4.31
CA LEU A 77 -11.60 1.86 4.47
C LEU A 77 -10.36 2.18 3.62
N LEU A 78 -10.50 3.09 2.64
CA LEU A 78 -9.35 3.66 1.98
C LEU A 78 -8.48 4.43 2.99
N PRO A 79 -7.15 4.27 2.93
CA PRO A 79 -6.25 4.94 3.87
C PRO A 79 -6.36 6.46 3.71
N THR A 80 -6.68 7.20 4.78
CA THR A 80 -6.74 8.67 4.75
C THR A 80 -5.59 9.31 5.54
N SER A 81 -5.29 10.58 5.27
CA SER A 81 -4.23 11.34 5.96
C SER A 81 -4.49 11.50 7.46
N ASP A 82 -5.77 11.63 7.86
CA ASP A 82 -6.15 12.16 9.19
C ASP A 82 -6.73 11.11 10.14
N ARG A 83 -6.86 9.85 9.72
CA ARG A 83 -7.39 8.78 10.57
C ARG A 83 -6.34 7.71 10.75
N THR A 84 -5.98 7.42 12.01
CA THR A 84 -5.60 6.06 12.40
C THR A 84 -6.54 5.10 11.68
N PHE A 85 -6.02 4.14 10.91
CA PHE A 85 -6.78 3.12 10.18
C PHE A 85 -8.10 2.90 10.91
N ALA A 86 -9.22 3.35 10.32
CA ALA A 86 -10.50 3.28 11.00
C ALA A 86 -10.64 1.84 11.46
N GLN A 87 -10.63 1.61 12.78
CA GLN A 87 -10.47 0.28 13.33
C GLN A 87 -11.63 -0.55 12.79
N ARG A 88 -11.30 -1.43 11.84
CA ARG A 88 -12.27 -2.32 11.20
C ARG A 88 -12.72 -3.28 12.29
N ASP A 89 -14.03 -3.37 12.50
CA ASP A 89 -14.58 -4.43 13.34
C ASP A 89 -14.19 -5.77 12.72
N ALA A 90 -13.76 -6.75 13.53
CA ALA A 90 -13.24 -8.02 13.01
C ALA A 90 -14.19 -8.73 12.02
N ASP A 91 -15.49 -8.49 12.17
CA ASP A 91 -16.54 -9.09 11.35
C ASP A 91 -16.94 -8.25 10.12
N GLU A 92 -16.55 -6.97 10.05
CA GLU A 92 -16.84 -6.09 8.91
C GLU A 92 -16.15 -6.61 7.64
N ALA A 93 -16.79 -6.48 6.48
CA ALA A 93 -16.20 -6.79 5.18
C ALA A 93 -14.93 -5.98 4.88
N SER A 94 -13.97 -6.59 4.21
CA SER A 94 -12.74 -5.93 3.80
C SER A 94 -12.95 -4.97 2.63
N LEU A 95 -11.94 -4.15 2.35
CA LEU A 95 -11.91 -3.28 1.17
C LEU A 95 -12.07 -4.08 -0.14
N ILE A 96 -11.51 -5.29 -0.20
CA ILE A 96 -11.61 -6.21 -1.34
C ILE A 96 -13.06 -6.70 -1.49
N ASP A 97 -13.70 -7.10 -0.39
CA ASP A 97 -15.09 -7.57 -0.42
C ASP A 97 -16.04 -6.46 -0.93
N TYR A 98 -15.83 -5.21 -0.49
CA TYR A 98 -16.62 -4.08 -0.99
C TYR A 98 -16.34 -3.77 -2.47
N ALA A 99 -15.09 -3.89 -2.93
CA ALA A 99 -14.74 -3.76 -4.35
C ALA A 99 -15.43 -4.82 -5.21
N GLU A 100 -15.42 -6.08 -4.77
CA GLU A 100 -16.11 -7.19 -5.44
C GLU A 100 -17.62 -7.00 -5.46
N ALA A 101 -18.21 -6.45 -4.39
CA ALA A 101 -19.62 -6.08 -4.37
C ALA A 101 -19.96 -5.02 -5.42
N VAL A 102 -19.12 -4.00 -5.59
CA VAL A 102 -19.28 -3.03 -6.67
C VAL A 102 -19.23 -3.72 -8.03
N ALA A 103 -18.24 -4.59 -8.26
CA ALA A 103 -18.11 -5.34 -9.51
C ALA A 103 -19.35 -6.23 -9.80
N ALA A 104 -19.89 -6.89 -8.77
CA ALA A 104 -21.08 -7.72 -8.87
C ALA A 104 -22.33 -6.90 -9.25
N VAL A 105 -22.48 -5.69 -8.72
CA VAL A 105 -23.56 -4.77 -9.12
C VAL A 105 -23.44 -4.39 -10.59
N TYR A 106 -22.23 -4.11 -11.08
CA TYR A 106 -21.99 -3.80 -12.49
C TYR A 106 -22.30 -5.00 -13.41
N ALA A 107 -21.92 -6.20 -13.00
CA ALA A 107 -22.21 -7.44 -13.74
C ALA A 107 -23.71 -7.71 -13.79
N TRP A 108 -24.42 -7.53 -12.66
CA TRP A 108 -25.87 -7.65 -12.58
C TRP A 108 -26.57 -6.63 -13.50
N GLU A 109 -26.17 -5.36 -13.45
CA GLU A 109 -26.74 -4.33 -14.32
C GLU A 109 -26.50 -4.63 -15.82
N ALA A 110 -25.32 -5.15 -16.17
CA ALA A 110 -25.03 -5.58 -17.54
C ALA A 110 -25.96 -6.73 -17.99
N ALA A 111 -26.26 -7.67 -17.11
CA ALA A 111 -27.20 -8.77 -17.37
C ALA A 111 -28.65 -8.27 -17.56
N VAL A 112 -29.06 -7.27 -16.77
CA VAL A 112 -30.42 -6.72 -16.75
C VAL A 112 -30.67 -5.66 -17.83
N GLY A 113 -29.62 -4.97 -18.32
CA GLY A 113 -29.67 -4.03 -19.45
C GLY A 113 -29.85 -2.55 -19.08
N LYS A 114 -29.78 -1.67 -20.11
CA LYS A 114 -29.54 -0.22 -20.03
C LYS A 114 -30.58 0.65 -19.30
N HIS A 115 -31.66 0.08 -18.77
CA HIS A 115 -32.72 0.86 -18.08
C HIS A 115 -32.38 1.18 -16.62
N VAL A 116 -31.33 0.56 -16.09
CA VAL A 116 -30.82 0.81 -14.74
C VAL A 116 -29.67 1.82 -14.85
N LEU A 117 -29.65 2.83 -13.95
CA LEU A 117 -28.67 3.93 -13.93
C LEU A 117 -27.64 3.77 -12.80
N LEU A 118 -27.36 2.54 -12.37
CA LEU A 118 -26.44 2.25 -11.26
C LEU A 118 -24.99 2.55 -11.67
N ARG A 119 -24.63 2.17 -12.91
CA ARG A 119 -23.30 2.38 -13.49
C ARG A 119 -22.86 3.84 -13.48
N SER A 120 -23.76 4.76 -13.81
CA SER A 120 -23.43 6.18 -13.86
C SER A 120 -23.16 6.75 -12.47
N GLU A 121 -23.92 6.34 -11.45
CA GLU A 121 -23.78 6.87 -10.10
C GLU A 121 -22.52 6.34 -9.42
N ILE A 122 -22.28 5.03 -9.51
CA ILE A 122 -21.06 4.42 -8.94
C ILE A 122 -19.81 4.99 -9.63
N ARG A 123 -19.84 5.10 -10.96
CA ARG A 123 -18.74 5.69 -11.73
C ARG A 123 -18.47 7.13 -11.31
N LYS A 124 -19.51 7.96 -11.19
CA LYS A 124 -19.38 9.37 -10.76
C LYS A 124 -18.73 9.48 -9.39
N ARG A 125 -19.11 8.61 -8.45
CA ARG A 125 -18.52 8.60 -7.10
C ARG A 125 -17.04 8.19 -7.12
N LEU A 126 -16.70 7.09 -7.79
CA LEU A 126 -15.31 6.62 -7.89
C LEU A 126 -14.42 7.62 -8.66
N GLN A 127 -14.95 8.24 -9.72
CA GLN A 127 -14.27 9.34 -10.43
C GLN A 127 -14.07 10.56 -9.55
N SER A 128 -15.01 10.90 -8.67
CA SER A 128 -14.85 12.00 -7.72
C SER A 128 -13.75 11.70 -6.70
N VAL A 129 -13.68 10.46 -6.21
CA VAL A 129 -12.61 10.01 -5.30
C VAL A 129 -11.26 10.09 -6.00
N SER A 130 -11.13 9.51 -7.20
CA SER A 130 -9.87 9.55 -7.95
C SER A 130 -9.45 10.97 -8.33
N ALA A 131 -10.38 11.82 -8.77
CA ALA A 131 -10.09 13.22 -9.07
C ALA A 131 -9.58 14.00 -7.85
N ALA A 132 -10.18 13.79 -6.67
CA ALA A 132 -9.71 14.40 -5.43
C ALA A 132 -8.31 13.92 -5.03
N CYS A 133 -8.03 12.61 -5.17
CA CYS A 133 -6.70 12.06 -4.89
C CYS A 133 -5.65 12.62 -5.87
N LEU A 134 -5.97 12.66 -7.16
CA LEU A 134 -5.10 13.22 -8.19
C LEU A 134 -4.82 14.70 -7.98
N ALA A 135 -5.81 15.50 -7.54
CA ALA A 135 -5.60 16.90 -7.22
C ALA A 135 -4.65 17.08 -6.02
N ARG A 136 -4.73 16.21 -5.00
CA ARG A 136 -3.80 16.22 -3.86
C ARG A 136 -2.40 15.79 -4.27
N ILE A 137 -2.27 14.74 -5.10
CA ILE A 137 -0.99 14.32 -5.69
C ILE A 137 -0.37 15.50 -6.46
N ASP A 138 -1.13 16.15 -7.34
CA ASP A 138 -0.64 17.29 -8.12
C ASP A 138 -0.20 18.44 -7.20
N ALA A 139 -0.93 18.71 -6.11
CA ALA A 139 -0.55 19.71 -5.12
C ALA A 139 0.80 19.37 -4.45
N HIS A 140 1.00 18.12 -4.02
CA HIS A 140 2.29 17.67 -3.47
C HIS A 140 3.43 17.78 -4.49
N LEU A 141 3.17 17.44 -5.76
CA LEU A 141 4.16 17.56 -6.83
C LEU A 141 4.48 19.01 -7.23
N SER A 142 3.60 19.96 -6.91
CA SER A 142 3.79 21.37 -7.20
C SER A 142 4.62 22.12 -6.16
N ILE A 143 4.92 21.50 -5.02
CA ILE A 143 5.83 22.05 -4.01
C ILE A 143 7.22 22.06 -4.64
N ALA A 144 7.61 23.24 -5.13
CA ALA A 144 8.84 23.46 -5.90
C ALA A 144 10.06 23.74 -5.02
N ASP A 145 9.87 23.89 -3.71
CA ASP A 145 10.95 24.25 -2.80
C ASP A 145 11.72 23.00 -2.36
N GLU A 146 13.02 22.98 -2.65
CA GLU A 146 13.92 21.88 -2.25
C GLU A 146 14.13 21.80 -0.74
N ALA A 147 13.71 22.84 0.00
CA ALA A 147 13.80 22.89 1.45
C ALA A 147 12.72 22.04 2.16
N ASP A 148 11.54 21.85 1.55
CA ASP A 148 10.42 21.15 2.17
C ASP A 148 10.29 19.72 1.61
N ILE A 149 10.62 18.74 2.45
CA ILE A 149 10.38 17.34 2.15
C ILE A 149 8.87 17.08 2.28
N PRO A 150 8.19 16.62 1.22
CA PRO A 150 6.77 16.35 1.29
C PRO A 150 6.47 15.17 2.22
N ASP A 151 5.30 15.18 2.86
CA ASP A 151 4.84 14.06 3.68
C ASP A 151 4.67 12.80 2.82
N PHE A 152 5.68 11.93 2.84
CA PHE A 152 5.71 10.67 2.11
C PHE A 152 4.53 9.76 2.45
N ARG A 153 4.09 9.78 3.72
CA ARG A 153 2.97 8.94 4.16
C ARG A 153 1.70 9.41 3.51
N GLN A 154 1.47 10.71 3.49
CA GLN A 154 0.31 11.28 2.81
C GLN A 154 0.35 10.95 1.32
N LEU A 155 1.48 11.15 0.65
CA LEU A 155 1.58 10.92 -0.79
C LEU A 155 1.38 9.44 -1.18
N ALA A 156 2.01 8.50 -0.46
CA ALA A 156 1.83 7.06 -0.69
C ALA A 156 0.38 6.63 -0.49
N ARG A 157 -0.32 7.18 0.51
CA ARG A 157 -1.75 6.92 0.72
C ARG A 157 -2.58 7.45 -0.43
N GLU A 158 -2.34 8.68 -0.88
CA GLU A 158 -3.08 9.24 -2.02
C GLU A 158 -2.85 8.45 -3.32
N ILE A 159 -1.64 7.94 -3.55
CA ILE A 159 -1.34 7.00 -4.63
C ILE A 159 -2.19 5.73 -4.50
N LEU A 160 -2.16 5.06 -3.34
CA LEU A 160 -2.95 3.86 -3.10
C LEU A 160 -4.45 4.09 -3.30
N ARG A 161 -4.98 5.20 -2.81
CA ARG A 161 -6.40 5.54 -2.98
C ARG A 161 -6.78 5.69 -4.44
N ALA A 162 -5.94 6.39 -5.21
CA ALA A 162 -6.18 6.59 -6.63
C ALA A 162 -6.15 5.25 -7.39
N GLU A 163 -5.18 4.38 -7.07
CA GLU A 163 -5.04 3.06 -7.70
C GLU A 163 -6.14 2.09 -7.30
N VAL A 164 -6.57 2.08 -6.03
CA VAL A 164 -7.69 1.25 -5.61
C VAL A 164 -9.00 1.69 -6.27
N ALA A 165 -9.24 3.01 -6.38
CA ALA A 165 -10.39 3.52 -7.12
C ALA A 165 -10.32 3.16 -8.62
N GLU A 166 -9.13 3.18 -9.20
CA GLU A 166 -8.88 2.72 -10.57
C GLU A 166 -9.18 1.23 -10.74
N TRP A 167 -8.63 0.38 -9.87
CA TRP A 167 -8.84 -1.06 -9.90
C TRP A 167 -10.33 -1.41 -9.85
N VAL A 168 -11.11 -0.76 -8.97
CA VAL A 168 -12.56 -0.96 -8.91
C VAL A 168 -13.26 -0.51 -10.19
N LEU A 169 -12.85 0.62 -10.78
CA LEU A 169 -13.37 1.06 -12.08
C LEU A 169 -13.03 0.07 -13.20
N SER A 170 -11.85 -0.55 -13.15
CA SER A 170 -11.39 -1.56 -14.10
C SER A 170 -12.21 -2.85 -13.97
N LEU A 171 -12.39 -3.37 -12.75
CA LEU A 171 -13.30 -4.50 -12.46
C LEU A 171 -14.74 -4.24 -12.95
N ALA A 172 -15.17 -2.98 -12.85
CA ALA A 172 -16.46 -2.50 -13.31
C ALA A 172 -16.55 -2.30 -14.85
N GLY A 173 -15.51 -2.65 -15.61
CA GLY A 173 -15.49 -2.59 -17.07
C GLY A 173 -15.40 -1.16 -17.63
N ALA A 174 -14.74 -0.24 -16.92
CA ALA A 174 -14.49 1.14 -17.35
C ALA A 174 -12.98 1.46 -17.46
N PRO A 175 -12.22 0.74 -18.31
CA PRO A 175 -10.75 0.82 -18.34
C PRO A 175 -10.20 2.16 -18.86
N GLU A 176 -11.01 2.98 -19.54
CA GLU A 176 -10.57 4.24 -20.15
C GLU A 176 -10.06 5.28 -19.13
N HIS A 177 -10.41 5.12 -17.85
CA HIS A 177 -9.99 6.01 -16.77
C HIS A 177 -8.67 5.56 -16.12
N SER A 178 -8.20 4.36 -16.45
CA SER A 178 -7.05 3.71 -15.82
C SER A 178 -5.72 4.39 -16.13
N THR A 179 -5.46 4.65 -17.41
CA THR A 179 -4.13 5.02 -17.87
C THR A 179 -3.67 6.36 -17.30
N LYS A 180 -4.57 7.34 -17.17
CA LYS A 180 -4.24 8.66 -16.61
C LYS A 180 -3.95 8.60 -15.11
N ILE A 181 -4.71 7.80 -14.37
CA ILE A 181 -4.50 7.60 -12.94
C ILE A 181 -3.14 6.93 -12.73
N LEU A 182 -2.91 5.82 -13.44
CA LEU A 182 -1.67 5.06 -13.38
C LEU A 182 -0.44 5.89 -13.77
N GLN A 183 -0.53 6.72 -14.82
CA GLN A 183 0.57 7.62 -15.21
C GLN A 183 0.92 8.64 -14.13
N ARG A 184 -0.09 9.27 -13.51
CA ARG A 184 0.12 10.26 -12.45
C ARG A 184 0.63 9.62 -11.17
N ALA A 185 0.08 8.47 -10.79
CA ALA A 185 0.54 7.67 -9.67
C ALA A 185 2.00 7.23 -9.86
N SER A 186 2.35 6.72 -11.05
CA SER A 186 3.74 6.38 -11.39
C SER A 186 4.69 7.58 -11.33
N ARG A 187 4.27 8.75 -11.84
CA ARG A 187 5.06 9.98 -11.73
C ARG A 187 5.29 10.37 -10.26
N ALA A 188 4.23 10.31 -9.46
CA ALA A 188 4.30 10.64 -8.04
C ALA A 188 5.18 9.66 -7.26
N ALA A 189 5.08 8.37 -7.55
CA ALA A 189 5.91 7.33 -6.94
C ALA A 189 7.40 7.55 -7.28
N ARG A 190 7.73 7.79 -8.56
CA ARG A 190 9.11 8.09 -8.99
C ARG A 190 9.67 9.32 -8.28
N GLN A 191 8.89 10.40 -8.21
CA GLN A 191 9.27 11.61 -7.50
C GLN A 191 9.48 11.36 -5.99
N SER A 192 8.62 10.53 -5.37
CA SER A 192 8.74 10.15 -3.95
C SER A 192 10.05 9.41 -3.68
N VAL A 193 10.38 8.44 -4.51
CA VAL A 193 11.65 7.70 -4.40
C VAL A 193 12.85 8.64 -4.59
N ALA A 194 12.79 9.55 -5.56
CA ALA A 194 13.85 10.55 -5.78
C ALA A 194 13.99 11.54 -4.61
N TRP A 195 12.89 11.98 -3.98
CA TRP A 195 12.94 12.78 -2.77
C TRP A 195 13.58 12.02 -1.60
N ALA A 196 13.19 10.75 -1.38
CA ALA A 196 13.79 9.93 -0.34
C ALA A 196 15.30 9.74 -0.55
N GLY A 197 15.73 9.48 -1.79
CA GLY A 197 17.16 9.43 -2.15
C GLY A 197 17.89 10.75 -1.82
N ARG A 198 17.28 11.90 -2.13
CA ARG A 198 17.85 13.21 -1.79
C ARG A 198 17.97 13.46 -0.29
N VAL A 199 17.01 13.02 0.51
CA VAL A 199 17.10 13.09 1.98
C VAL A 199 18.34 12.35 2.49
N PHE A 200 18.57 11.14 1.96
CA PHE A 200 19.72 10.34 2.33
C PHE A 200 21.04 10.97 1.85
N GLU A 201 21.07 11.53 0.65
CA GLU A 201 22.24 12.26 0.13
C GLU A 201 22.56 13.54 0.90
N ARG A 202 21.54 14.29 1.36
CA ARG A 202 21.73 15.46 2.23
C ARG A 202 22.37 15.05 3.55
N PHE A 203 21.81 14.04 4.22
CA PHE A 203 22.39 13.50 5.45
C PHE A 203 23.84 13.01 5.25
N ARG A 204 24.14 12.42 4.09
CA ARG A 204 25.50 11.99 3.75
C ARG A 204 26.48 13.17 3.63
N THR A 205 26.06 14.23 2.94
CA THR A 205 26.96 15.32 2.53
C THR A 205 27.20 16.33 3.66
N ASP A 206 26.17 16.64 4.44
CA ASP A 206 26.23 17.60 5.55
C ASP A 206 25.40 17.07 6.74
N PRO A 207 25.95 16.10 7.50
CA PRO A 207 25.22 15.48 8.60
C PRO A 207 25.02 16.46 9.76
N ASP A 208 23.77 16.81 10.00
CA ASP A 208 23.30 17.62 11.12
C ASP A 208 22.05 16.99 11.78
N GLU A 209 21.54 17.64 12.83
CA GLU A 209 20.37 17.13 13.55
C GLU A 209 19.10 17.12 12.68
N PHE A 210 18.96 18.09 11.77
CA PHE A 210 17.81 18.20 10.87
C PHE A 210 17.81 17.11 9.80
N SER A 211 18.92 16.92 9.11
CA SER A 211 19.09 15.85 8.12
C SER A 211 19.01 14.45 8.73
N HIS A 212 19.47 14.28 9.98
CA HIS A 212 19.23 13.05 10.74
C HIS A 212 17.74 12.84 10.99
N PHE A 213 17.04 13.88 11.46
CA PHE A 213 15.59 13.82 11.70
C PHE A 213 14.82 13.48 10.42
N ASP A 214 15.15 14.10 9.30
CA ASP A 214 14.53 13.84 8.00
C ASP A 214 14.75 12.41 7.53
N ALA A 215 15.98 11.89 7.68
CA ALA A 215 16.31 10.50 7.35
C ALA A 215 15.53 9.52 8.23
N VAL A 216 15.46 9.78 9.53
CA VAL A 216 14.69 8.98 10.50
C VAL A 216 13.19 9.02 10.18
N ALA A 217 12.64 10.19 9.85
CA ALA A 217 11.24 10.38 9.50
C ALA A 217 10.88 9.63 8.21
N THR A 218 11.74 9.72 7.19
CA THR A 218 11.63 8.99 5.93
C THR A 218 11.61 7.47 6.20
N LEU A 219 12.59 6.97 6.96
CA LEU A 219 12.65 5.55 7.34
C LEU A 219 11.59 5.14 8.36
N ALA A 220 10.91 6.07 9.04
CA ALA A 220 9.75 5.74 9.87
C ALA A 220 8.50 5.42 9.04
N ALA A 221 8.53 5.72 7.74
CA ALA A 221 7.48 5.45 6.78
C ALA A 221 7.83 4.25 5.87
N VAL A 222 8.50 3.22 6.40
CA VAL A 222 8.95 2.04 5.60
C VAL A 222 7.82 1.44 4.79
N ASP A 223 6.65 1.22 5.39
CA ASP A 223 5.53 0.60 4.70
C ASP A 223 5.01 1.46 3.53
N GLU A 224 4.95 2.79 3.72
CA GLU A 224 4.59 3.74 2.66
C GLU A 224 5.68 3.87 1.58
N LEU A 225 6.96 3.78 1.96
CA LEU A 225 8.08 3.74 1.02
C LEU A 225 8.04 2.47 0.16
N LEU A 226 7.73 1.31 0.76
CA LEU A 226 7.56 0.06 0.04
C LEU A 226 6.48 0.20 -1.04
N VAL A 227 5.35 0.80 -0.70
CA VAL A 227 4.25 1.02 -1.66
C VAL A 227 4.70 1.84 -2.87
N VAL A 228 5.40 2.96 -2.65
CA VAL A 228 5.88 3.78 -3.79
C VAL A 228 6.98 3.05 -4.57
N ILE A 229 7.86 2.29 -3.93
CA ILE A 229 8.91 1.50 -4.60
C ILE A 229 8.30 0.40 -5.48
N LEU A 230 7.33 -0.36 -4.94
CA LEU A 230 6.58 -1.37 -5.70
C LEU A 230 5.91 -0.74 -6.93
N ARG A 231 5.33 0.44 -6.75
CA ARG A 231 4.70 1.14 -7.87
C ARG A 231 5.70 1.62 -8.93
N VAL A 232 6.88 2.09 -8.53
CA VAL A 232 7.96 2.43 -9.47
C VAL A 232 8.41 1.18 -10.23
N HIS A 233 8.54 0.04 -9.56
CA HIS A 233 8.90 -1.23 -10.16
C HIS A 233 7.85 -1.71 -11.19
N ASP A 234 6.56 -1.67 -10.85
CA ASP A 234 5.49 -2.00 -11.79
C ASP A 234 5.49 -1.06 -13.00
N SER A 235 5.71 0.24 -12.76
CA SER A 235 5.82 1.22 -13.83
C SER A 235 7.01 0.96 -14.76
N ASP A 236 8.15 0.50 -14.23
CA ASP A 236 9.31 0.10 -15.02
C ASP A 236 9.00 -1.13 -15.88
N ARG A 237 8.40 -2.17 -15.28
CA ARG A 237 7.99 -3.38 -16.00
C ARG A 237 7.07 -3.05 -17.17
N MET A 238 6.10 -2.15 -16.98
CA MET A 238 5.22 -1.68 -18.04
C MET A 238 5.96 -0.92 -19.14
N GLU A 239 6.92 -0.07 -18.79
CA GLU A 239 7.74 0.70 -19.73
C GLU A 239 8.62 -0.23 -20.59
N ARG A 240 9.25 -1.22 -19.97
CA ARG A 240 10.03 -2.26 -20.67
C ARG A 240 9.16 -3.13 -21.60
N ALA A 241 7.98 -3.54 -21.13
CA ALA A 241 7.03 -4.28 -21.96
C ALA A 241 6.53 -3.46 -23.17
N SER A 242 6.54 -2.13 -23.07
CA SER A 242 6.12 -1.22 -24.14
C SER A 242 7.20 -0.94 -25.19
N GLY A 243 8.36 -1.61 -25.10
CA GLY A 243 9.43 -1.52 -26.10
C GLY A 243 10.51 -0.47 -25.81
N SER A 244 10.76 -0.14 -24.54
CA SER A 244 11.93 0.67 -24.18
C SER A 244 13.23 -0.05 -24.58
N HIS A 245 14.24 0.72 -24.95
CA HIS A 245 15.51 0.17 -25.42
C HIS A 245 16.27 -0.49 -24.25
N PRO A 246 16.73 -1.74 -24.37
CA PRO A 246 17.25 -2.53 -23.24
C PRO A 246 18.54 -1.99 -22.61
N PHE A 247 19.20 -1.02 -23.25
CA PHE A 247 20.44 -0.40 -22.77
C PHE A 247 20.24 1.02 -22.21
N VAL A 248 19.01 1.52 -22.19
CA VAL A 248 18.69 2.83 -21.60
C VAL A 248 17.91 2.58 -20.33
N LEU A 249 18.44 3.06 -19.20
CA LEU A 249 17.73 3.02 -17.93
C LEU A 249 16.41 3.77 -18.09
N THR A 250 15.31 3.16 -17.68
CA THR A 250 14.06 3.90 -17.53
C THR A 250 14.19 4.92 -16.39
N ILE A 251 13.29 5.90 -16.36
CA ILE A 251 13.23 6.86 -15.25
C ILE A 251 12.97 6.14 -13.91
N GLY A 252 12.24 5.02 -13.95
CA GLY A 252 11.99 4.19 -12.77
C GLY A 252 13.25 3.51 -12.25
N GLU A 253 14.04 2.91 -13.15
CA GLU A 253 15.34 2.30 -12.82
C GLU A 253 16.31 3.33 -12.24
N GLN A 254 16.41 4.50 -12.87
CA GLN A 254 17.29 5.57 -12.39
C GLN A 254 16.91 6.01 -10.98
N ALA A 255 15.62 6.27 -10.72
CA ALA A 255 15.15 6.69 -9.40
C ALA A 255 15.42 5.62 -8.33
N LEU A 256 15.20 4.34 -8.65
CA LEU A 256 15.50 3.24 -7.73
C LEU A 256 16.99 3.11 -7.46
N GLN A 257 17.84 3.26 -8.48
CA GLN A 257 19.29 3.19 -8.31
C GLN A 257 19.82 4.34 -7.45
N GLU A 258 19.33 5.56 -7.66
CA GLU A 258 19.69 6.72 -6.84
C GLU A 258 19.25 6.53 -5.38
N PHE A 259 18.04 6.01 -5.16
CA PHE A 259 17.53 5.69 -3.83
C PHE A 259 18.38 4.63 -3.11
N VAL A 260 18.66 3.50 -3.78
CA VAL A 260 19.49 2.41 -3.22
C VAL A 260 20.88 2.93 -2.90
N THR A 261 21.48 3.71 -3.80
CA THR A 261 22.80 4.31 -3.57
C THR A 261 22.77 5.21 -2.34
N GLY A 262 21.78 6.09 -2.19
CA GLY A 262 21.63 6.93 -1.01
C GLY A 262 21.44 6.12 0.28
N LEU A 263 20.63 5.05 0.21
CA LEU A 263 20.37 4.13 1.33
C LEU A 263 21.64 3.40 1.77
N GLU A 264 22.44 2.89 0.83
CA GLU A 264 23.72 2.21 1.10
C GLU A 264 24.69 3.13 1.85
N HIS A 265 24.87 4.36 1.38
CA HIS A 265 25.77 5.31 2.03
C HIS A 265 25.30 5.69 3.43
N MET A 266 24.01 5.96 3.59
CA MET A 266 23.42 6.25 4.90
C MET A 266 23.59 5.07 5.86
N THR A 267 23.40 3.84 5.38
CA THR A 267 23.60 2.62 6.15
C THR A 267 25.04 2.49 6.63
N ALA A 268 26.01 2.68 5.72
CA ALA A 268 27.43 2.67 6.06
C ALA A 268 27.75 3.70 7.15
N ARG A 269 27.20 4.92 7.03
CA ARG A 269 27.40 5.99 8.00
C ARG A 269 26.80 5.67 9.37
N TYR A 270 25.60 5.12 9.42
CA TYR A 270 24.99 4.72 10.69
C TYR A 270 25.72 3.54 11.34
N LEU A 271 26.24 2.60 10.55
CA LEU A 271 27.08 1.53 11.07
C LEU A 271 28.36 2.08 11.71
N GLU A 272 29.05 3.02 11.06
CA GLU A 272 30.21 3.71 11.66
C GLU A 272 29.86 4.38 12.98
N ILE A 273 28.79 5.18 13.01
CA ILE A 273 28.35 5.88 14.23
C ILE A 273 28.02 4.89 15.34
N ALA A 274 27.31 3.81 15.01
CA ALA A 274 26.94 2.76 15.95
C ALA A 274 28.17 2.05 16.52
N GLU A 275 29.16 1.74 15.69
CA GLU A 275 30.40 1.08 16.09
C GLU A 275 31.24 1.97 17.01
N ASP A 276 31.45 3.24 16.64
CA ASP A 276 32.26 4.20 17.39
C ASP A 276 31.73 4.46 18.80
N HIS A 277 30.40 4.43 18.95
CA HIS A 277 29.72 4.78 20.19
C HIS A 277 29.04 3.58 20.87
N LEU A 278 29.25 2.37 20.38
CA LEU A 278 28.54 1.16 20.81
C LEU A 278 28.58 0.94 22.33
N LEU A 279 29.73 1.23 22.93
CA LEU A 279 30.00 1.04 24.37
C LEU A 279 29.88 2.34 25.18
N ALA A 280 29.50 3.46 24.55
CA ALA A 280 29.39 4.74 25.22
C ALA A 280 28.26 4.77 26.27
N SER A 281 28.45 5.51 27.35
CA SER A 281 27.46 5.75 28.42
C SER A 281 26.91 7.18 28.37
N GLY A 282 25.66 7.40 28.80
CA GLY A 282 25.04 8.73 28.86
C GLY A 282 24.37 9.17 27.55
N ALA A 283 24.43 10.46 27.20
CA ALA A 283 23.74 11.04 26.04
C ALA A 283 24.11 10.38 24.70
N ALA A 284 25.41 10.13 24.48
CA ALA A 284 25.89 9.36 23.33
C ALA A 284 25.27 7.95 23.26
N GLY A 285 24.99 7.37 24.42
CA GLY A 285 24.35 6.07 24.53
C GLY A 285 22.88 6.03 24.12
N ALA A 286 22.13 7.11 24.35
CA ALA A 286 20.75 7.25 23.89
C ALA A 286 20.69 7.49 22.36
N PHE A 287 21.63 8.28 21.84
CA PHE A 287 21.79 8.49 20.41
C PHE A 287 22.07 7.18 19.66
N VAL A 288 22.95 6.33 20.18
CA VAL A 288 23.24 5.00 19.60
C VAL A 288 21.99 4.10 19.56
N LEU A 289 21.10 4.19 20.55
CA LEU A 289 19.83 3.44 20.48
C LEU A 289 18.96 3.89 19.30
N SER A 290 18.89 5.20 19.05
CA SER A 290 18.19 5.75 17.87
C SER A 290 18.82 5.23 16.57
N VAL A 291 20.16 5.29 16.47
CA VAL A 291 20.90 4.79 15.31
C VAL A 291 20.68 3.30 15.06
N LEU A 292 20.71 2.46 16.10
CA LEU A 292 20.44 1.03 15.97
C LEU A 292 18.99 0.73 15.54
N GLN A 293 18.02 1.51 16.01
CA GLN A 293 16.64 1.40 15.55
C GLN A 293 16.49 1.78 14.08
N VAL A 294 17.24 2.79 13.62
CA VAL A 294 17.30 3.16 12.21
C VAL A 294 17.88 2.03 11.37
N LEU A 295 19.03 1.46 11.78
CA LEU A 295 19.64 0.31 11.11
C LEU A 295 18.71 -0.91 11.03
N GLN A 296 17.96 -1.19 12.11
CA GLN A 296 16.94 -2.24 12.09
C GLN A 296 15.86 -2.00 11.03
N ARG A 297 15.40 -0.76 10.87
CA ARG A 297 14.39 -0.41 9.84
C ARG A 297 14.94 -0.53 8.44
N ILE A 298 16.20 -0.12 8.22
CA ILE A 298 16.88 -0.29 6.93
C ILE A 298 17.01 -1.77 6.59
N LEU A 299 17.48 -2.60 7.54
CA LEU A 299 17.57 -4.05 7.33
C LEU A 299 16.25 -4.68 6.92
N ARG A 300 15.14 -4.28 7.57
CA ARG A 300 13.80 -4.76 7.22
C ARG A 300 13.38 -4.31 5.82
N LEU A 301 13.65 -3.05 5.47
CA LEU A 301 13.38 -2.52 4.14
C LEU A 301 14.16 -3.30 3.08
N ASP A 302 15.48 -3.43 3.24
CA ASP A 302 16.34 -4.17 2.33
C ASP A 302 15.84 -5.60 2.14
N HIS A 303 15.53 -6.30 3.24
CA HIS A 303 15.03 -7.68 3.19
C HIS A 303 13.76 -7.81 2.33
N VAL A 304 12.80 -6.91 2.50
CA VAL A 304 11.56 -6.90 1.70
C VAL A 304 11.82 -6.53 0.23
N LEU A 305 12.84 -5.72 -0.04
CA LEU A 305 13.19 -5.32 -1.40
C LEU A 305 13.95 -6.41 -2.18
N LEU A 306 14.73 -7.28 -1.50
CA LEU A 306 15.53 -8.35 -2.13
C LEU A 306 14.75 -9.19 -3.17
N PRO A 307 13.55 -9.73 -2.88
CA PRO A 307 12.83 -10.54 -3.84
C PRO A 307 12.17 -9.73 -4.97
N VAL A 308 12.00 -8.41 -4.79
CA VAL A 308 11.21 -7.57 -5.69
C VAL A 308 12.06 -6.77 -6.66
N VAL A 309 13.23 -6.32 -6.21
CA VAL A 309 14.07 -5.41 -6.96
C VAL A 309 15.40 -6.10 -7.25
N SER A 310 15.63 -6.47 -8.51
CA SER A 310 16.90 -7.07 -8.97
C SER A 310 18.01 -6.03 -9.10
N VAL A 311 18.27 -5.26 -8.04
CA VAL A 311 19.38 -4.32 -7.97
C VAL A 311 20.50 -4.99 -7.18
N VAL A 312 21.55 -5.37 -7.91
CA VAL A 312 22.73 -6.11 -7.39
C VAL A 312 23.33 -5.47 -6.12
N GLY A 313 23.19 -4.15 -5.94
CA GLY A 313 23.65 -3.42 -4.76
C GLY A 313 22.93 -3.81 -3.45
N ILE A 314 21.60 -3.99 -3.48
CA ILE A 314 20.80 -4.25 -2.27
C ILE A 314 21.23 -5.55 -1.58
N GLU A 315 21.45 -6.62 -2.33
CA GLU A 315 21.85 -7.92 -1.76
C GLU A 315 23.23 -7.88 -1.10
N MET A 316 24.19 -7.19 -1.73
CA MET A 316 25.52 -7.04 -1.16
C MET A 316 25.50 -6.14 0.08
N SER A 317 24.78 -5.01 0.01
CA SER A 317 24.61 -4.09 1.13
C SER A 317 23.92 -4.75 2.32
N HIS A 318 22.84 -5.51 2.07
CA HIS A 318 22.11 -6.23 3.11
C HIS A 318 23.01 -7.23 3.84
N ARG A 319 23.75 -8.07 3.09
CA ARG A 319 24.69 -9.04 3.70
C ARG A 319 25.80 -8.37 4.50
N ALA A 320 26.37 -7.28 3.99
CA ALA A 320 27.41 -6.53 4.69
C ALA A 320 26.88 -5.90 5.99
N THR A 321 25.66 -5.36 5.96
CA THR A 321 25.00 -4.76 7.12
C THR A 321 24.70 -5.79 8.20
N VAL A 322 24.13 -6.95 7.82
CA VAL A 322 23.89 -8.08 8.74
C VAL A 322 25.18 -8.53 9.40
N ALA A 323 26.26 -8.72 8.63
CA ALA A 323 27.56 -9.14 9.15
C ALA A 323 28.13 -8.15 10.18
N ARG A 324 28.10 -6.85 9.87
CA ARG A 324 28.59 -5.80 10.80
C ARG A 324 27.73 -5.71 12.06
N MET A 325 26.41 -5.84 11.94
CA MET A 325 25.51 -5.86 13.11
C MET A 325 25.73 -7.09 14.00
N ALA A 326 26.02 -8.25 13.41
CA ALA A 326 26.41 -9.45 14.16
C ALA A 326 27.74 -9.26 14.89
N GLU A 327 28.72 -8.60 14.28
CA GLU A 327 29.99 -8.26 14.93
C GLU A 327 29.79 -7.29 16.11
N MET A 328 28.97 -6.25 15.94
CA MET A 328 28.60 -5.33 17.02
C MET A 328 27.93 -6.06 18.17
N ARG A 329 27.00 -6.98 17.88
CA ARG A 329 26.36 -7.83 18.89
C ARG A 329 27.39 -8.62 19.68
N ALA A 330 28.34 -9.27 18.99
CA ALA A 330 29.39 -10.06 19.65
C ALA A 330 30.28 -9.19 20.55
N LYS A 331 30.70 -8.00 20.07
CA LYS A 331 31.47 -7.02 20.85
C LYS A 331 30.72 -6.58 22.12
N LEU A 332 29.45 -6.24 21.97
CA LEU A 332 28.61 -5.82 23.09
C LEU A 332 28.41 -6.96 24.10
N GLN A 333 28.11 -8.17 23.64
CA GLN A 333 27.94 -9.35 24.49
C GLN A 333 29.23 -9.68 25.27
N ALA A 334 30.39 -9.60 24.62
CA ALA A 334 31.68 -9.80 25.29
C ALA A 334 31.94 -8.77 26.40
N SER A 335 31.58 -7.51 26.17
CA SER A 335 31.72 -6.43 27.17
C SER A 335 30.79 -6.59 28.38
N LEU A 336 29.62 -7.20 28.19
CA LEU A 336 28.65 -7.46 29.26
C LEU A 336 29.05 -8.64 30.15
N GLY A 337 29.85 -9.58 29.64
CA GLY A 337 30.38 -10.70 30.43
C GLY A 337 31.36 -10.29 31.54
N THR A 338 31.87 -9.06 31.51
CA THR A 338 32.91 -8.58 32.43
C THR A 338 32.41 -7.78 33.64
N HIS A 339 31.18 -7.24 33.64
CA HIS A 339 30.63 -6.42 34.73
C HIS A 339 29.08 -6.46 34.78
N LYS A 340 28.46 -5.95 35.87
CA LYS A 340 26.99 -5.81 35.97
C LYS A 340 26.48 -4.91 34.84
N ALA A 341 25.78 -5.51 33.87
CA ALA A 341 25.35 -4.86 32.63
C ALA A 341 24.49 -3.61 32.89
N PRO A 342 24.85 -2.43 32.37
CA PRO A 342 24.00 -1.25 32.45
C PRO A 342 22.71 -1.44 31.61
N PRO A 343 21.56 -0.89 32.04
CA PRO A 343 20.27 -1.09 31.36
C PRO A 343 20.29 -0.73 29.87
N ASP A 344 21.03 0.31 29.48
CA ASP A 344 21.10 0.74 28.08
C ASP A 344 21.89 -0.23 27.20
N ALA A 345 22.90 -0.92 27.74
CA ALA A 345 23.63 -1.96 27.01
C ALA A 345 22.74 -3.17 26.75
N LEU A 346 21.87 -3.54 27.69
CA LEU A 346 20.86 -4.59 27.48
C LEU A 346 19.83 -4.19 26.41
N LYS A 347 19.40 -2.93 26.36
CA LYS A 347 18.50 -2.43 25.31
C LYS A 347 19.16 -2.48 23.92
N ARG A 348 20.42 -2.04 23.80
CA ARG A 348 21.19 -2.12 22.54
C ARG A 348 21.31 -3.57 22.07
N LEU A 349 21.63 -4.49 22.98
CA LEU A 349 21.69 -5.91 22.68
C LEU A 349 20.33 -6.44 22.19
N GLY A 350 19.24 -6.07 22.86
CA GLY A 350 17.87 -6.45 22.44
C GLY A 350 17.47 -5.93 21.06
N ILE A 351 17.89 -4.72 20.68
CA ILE A 351 17.66 -4.19 19.33
C ILE A 351 18.45 -5.01 18.29
N LEU A 352 19.73 -5.29 18.55
CA LEU A 352 20.57 -6.12 17.67
C LEU A 352 20.02 -7.55 17.54
N ASP A 353 19.61 -8.17 18.65
CA ASP A 353 18.96 -9.50 18.65
C ASP A 353 17.66 -9.49 17.84
N THR A 354 16.83 -8.45 18.01
CA THR A 354 15.57 -8.33 17.26
C THR A 354 15.83 -8.16 15.77
N ALA A 355 16.77 -7.30 15.39
CA ALA A 355 17.12 -7.05 13.99
C ALA A 355 17.68 -8.28 13.29
N LEU A 356 18.58 -9.03 13.95
CA LEU A 356 19.19 -10.23 13.36
C LEU A 356 18.19 -11.39 13.32
N SER A 357 17.39 -11.60 14.38
CA SER A 357 16.40 -12.68 14.40
C SER A 357 15.24 -12.47 13.42
N SER A 358 14.87 -11.22 13.11
CA SER A 358 13.89 -10.96 12.04
C SER A 358 14.40 -11.42 10.68
N VAL A 359 15.71 -11.29 10.40
CA VAL A 359 16.31 -11.75 9.15
C VAL A 359 16.43 -13.27 9.12
N GLU A 360 16.83 -13.90 10.24
CA GLU A 360 16.99 -15.36 10.36
C GLU A 360 15.66 -16.13 10.23
N LYS A 361 14.59 -15.66 10.89
CA LYS A 361 13.28 -16.34 10.83
C LYS A 361 12.65 -16.30 9.44
N GLU A 362 12.79 -15.19 8.73
CA GLU A 362 12.19 -15.01 7.40
C GLU A 362 13.03 -15.72 6.29
N THR A 363 14.33 -15.95 6.52
CA THR A 363 15.16 -16.80 5.64
C THR A 363 14.83 -18.29 5.77
N ASP A 364 14.52 -18.78 6.97
CA ASP A 364 14.09 -20.18 7.16
C ASP A 364 12.70 -20.45 6.54
N GLU A 365 11.79 -19.48 6.57
CA GLU A 365 10.46 -19.59 5.94
C GLU A 365 10.52 -19.58 4.40
N THR A 366 11.45 -18.85 3.81
CA THR A 366 11.64 -18.81 2.35
C THR A 366 12.35 -20.05 1.80
N VAL A 367 13.23 -20.68 2.57
CA VAL A 367 13.88 -21.96 2.20
C VAL A 367 12.94 -23.16 2.38
N GLY A 368 11.96 -23.08 3.28
CA GLY A 368 10.94 -24.12 3.48
C GLY A 368 9.80 -24.13 2.44
N ALA A 369 9.67 -23.08 1.62
CA ALA A 369 8.61 -22.90 0.63
C ALA A 369 9.04 -23.19 -0.83
N THR A 370 10.34 -23.43 -1.06
CA THR A 370 10.92 -23.94 -2.31
C THR A 370 11.15 -25.44 -2.24
#